data_AF-A0A960HJI5-F1
#
_entry.id   AF-A0A960HJI5-F1
#
_cell.length_a   1.000
_cell.length_b   1.000
_cell.length_c   1.000
_cell.angle_alpha   90.00
_cell.angle_beta   90.00
_cell.angle_gamma   90.00
#
_symmetry.space_group_name_H-M   'P 1'
#
loop_
_entity.id
_entity.type
_entity.pdbx_description
1 polymer ?
#
loop_
_entity_poly.entity_id
_entity_poly.type
_entity_poly.pdbx_seq_one_letter_code
_entity_poly.pdbx_strand_id
1 'polypeptide(L)'
;PVCRVMDYGKYKYETAQKAKESRRKSTNVVIKEMKYRPKIGGGDFGTKTRKVEKFLDEGHKVKITIMFRGREVAHPELGKKILDRVAEEVAHTGRVEVYPKLDGPRNMIMVLAPDKKAQAEAKKRSQAEPAPDGAAPTEPTAPEPAAEAADTDA
;
A
#
# COMPACT_ATOMS: atom_id res chain seq x y z
N PRO A 1 42.56 14.69 18.55
CA PRO A 1 41.30 15.29 19.06
C PRO A 1 41.06 16.59 18.30
N VAL A 2 39.88 16.77 17.68
CA VAL A 2 39.60 17.95 16.86
C VAL A 2 38.52 18.77 17.56
N CYS A 3 38.89 19.96 18.04
CA CYS A 3 37.99 20.86 18.75
C CYS A 3 37.46 21.92 17.78
N ARG A 4 36.15 22.16 17.79
CA ARG A 4 35.50 23.24 17.01
C ARG A 4 34.90 24.25 17.98
N VAL A 5 35.30 25.52 17.86
CA VAL A 5 34.74 26.61 18.66
C VAL A 5 33.36 26.95 18.10
N MET A 6 32.32 26.73 18.90
CA MET A 6 30.92 26.99 18.55
C MET A 6 30.08 27.15 19.83
N ASP A 7 28.94 27.84 19.72
CA ASP A 7 27.96 27.91 20.80
C ASP A 7 27.31 26.54 21.00
N TYR A 8 27.70 25.88 22.09
CA TYR A 8 27.27 24.52 22.40
C TYR A 8 25.77 24.42 22.68
N GLY A 9 25.16 25.47 23.25
CA GLY A 9 23.73 25.50 23.56
C GLY A 9 22.88 25.51 22.30
N LYS A 10 23.22 26.41 21.37
CA LYS A 10 22.55 26.51 20.07
C LYS A 10 22.74 25.24 19.23
N TYR A 11 23.97 24.70 19.18
CA TYR A 11 24.27 23.48 18.45
C TYR A 11 23.47 22.28 18.96
N LYS A 12 23.35 22.10 20.30
CA LYS A 12 22.53 21.01 20.87
C LYS A 12 21.06 21.11 20.47
N TYR A 13 20.50 22.32 20.45
CA TYR A 13 19.12 22.54 20.04
C TYR A 13 18.90 22.21 18.57
N GLU A 14 19.75 22.73 17.67
CA GLU A 14 19.67 22.45 16.24
C GLU A 14 19.85 20.97 15.93
N THR A 15 20.79 20.31 16.62
CA THR A 15 21.02 18.87 16.47
C THR A 15 19.83 18.06 16.96
N ALA A 16 19.21 18.45 18.07
CA ALA A 16 18.01 17.80 18.60
C ALA A 16 16.79 18.00 17.67
N GLN A 17 16.61 19.20 17.13
CA GLN A 17 15.55 19.49 16.16
C GLN A 17 15.76 18.71 14.86
N LYS A 18 16.98 18.71 14.32
CA LYS A 18 17.34 17.92 13.12
C LYS A 18 17.18 16.42 13.35
N ALA A 19 17.50 15.92 14.55
CA ALA A 19 17.29 14.52 14.91
C ALA A 19 15.79 14.17 15.00
N LYS A 20 14.96 15.05 15.58
CA LYS A 20 13.49 14.87 15.62
C LYS A 20 12.88 14.93 14.22
N GLU A 21 13.32 15.88 13.40
CA GLU A 21 12.86 16.03 12.02
C GLU A 21 13.26 14.82 11.17
N SER A 22 14.50 14.33 11.31
CA SER A 22 14.96 13.11 10.64
C SER A 22 14.14 11.88 11.05
N ARG A 23 13.81 11.74 12.33
CA ARG A 23 12.98 10.62 12.83
C ARG A 23 11.54 10.70 12.32
N ARG A 24 10.99 11.90 12.15
CA ARG A 24 9.65 12.11 11.57
C ARG A 24 9.63 11.86 10.07
N LYS A 25 10.69 12.22 9.35
CA LYS A 25 10.83 12.02 7.90
C LYS A 25 11.11 10.56 7.52
N SER A 26 11.73 9.78 8.40
CA SER A 26 11.93 8.36 8.15
C SER A 26 10.61 7.59 8.25
N THR A 27 10.11 7.09 7.13
CA THR A 27 8.97 6.17 7.11
C THR A 27 9.35 4.85 7.76
N ASN A 28 8.59 4.43 8.79
CA ASN A 28 8.86 3.18 9.49
C ASN A 28 8.34 1.99 8.65
N VAL A 29 9.26 1.26 8.02
CA VAL A 29 8.93 0.05 7.26
C VAL A 29 8.76 -1.11 8.23
N VAL A 30 7.52 -1.33 8.65
CA VAL A 30 7.13 -2.49 9.48
C VAL A 30 6.96 -3.73 8.60
N ILE A 31 7.31 -4.91 9.14
CA ILE A 31 6.95 -6.20 8.55
C ILE A 31 5.55 -6.58 9.05
N LYS A 32 4.58 -6.63 8.15
CA LYS A 32 3.22 -7.09 8.47
C LYS A 32 3.14 -8.60 8.24
N GLU A 33 2.58 -9.32 9.20
CA GLU A 33 2.38 -10.74 9.08
C GLU A 33 0.96 -11.06 8.61
N MET A 34 0.86 -12.01 7.68
CA MET A 34 -0.42 -12.45 7.15
C MET A 34 -0.52 -13.96 7.11
N LYS A 35 -1.57 -14.50 7.74
CA LYS A 35 -1.74 -15.94 7.92
C LYS A 35 -2.78 -16.50 6.96
N TYR A 36 -2.40 -17.55 6.25
CA TYR A 36 -3.24 -18.28 5.33
C TYR A 36 -3.43 -19.72 5.82
N ARG A 37 -4.57 -20.30 5.45
CA ARG A 37 -4.88 -21.70 5.68
C ARG A 37 -4.85 -22.43 4.34
N PRO A 38 -4.40 -23.70 4.29
CA PRO A 38 -4.38 -24.49 3.05
C PRO A 38 -5.78 -24.68 2.44
N LYS A 39 -6.82 -24.73 3.27
CA LYS A 39 -8.23 -24.83 2.86
C LYS A 39 -8.92 -23.47 2.91
N ILE A 40 -8.45 -22.54 2.08
CA ILE A 40 -9.07 -21.21 1.95
C ILE A 40 -10.16 -21.25 0.87
N GLY A 41 -11.32 -20.66 1.16
CA GLY A 41 -12.36 -20.44 0.14
C GLY A 41 -12.04 -19.22 -0.72
N GLY A 42 -12.59 -19.15 -1.94
CA GLY A 42 -12.28 -18.08 -2.89
C GLY A 42 -12.52 -16.65 -2.38
N GLY A 43 -13.59 -16.43 -1.60
CA GLY A 43 -13.88 -15.12 -1.01
C GLY A 43 -12.89 -14.68 0.07
N ASP A 44 -12.42 -15.60 0.91
CA ASP A 44 -11.38 -15.31 1.93
C ASP A 44 -10.02 -15.09 1.26
N PHE A 45 -9.73 -15.81 0.17
CA PHE A 45 -8.51 -15.62 -0.62
C PHE A 45 -8.43 -14.19 -1.18
N GLY A 46 -9.46 -13.73 -1.90
CA GLY A 46 -9.45 -12.39 -2.50
C GLY A 46 -9.42 -11.26 -1.46
N THR A 47 -10.12 -11.42 -0.33
CA THR A 47 -10.08 -10.43 0.76
C THR A 47 -8.67 -10.33 1.34
N LYS A 48 -7.97 -11.47 1.43
CA LYS A 48 -6.61 -11.52 1.94
C LYS A 48 -5.59 -10.95 0.94
N THR A 49 -5.69 -11.28 -0.35
CA THR A 49 -4.83 -10.66 -1.38
C THR A 49 -4.97 -9.14 -1.37
N ARG A 50 -6.20 -8.61 -1.36
CA ARG A 50 -6.44 -7.15 -1.29
C ARG A 50 -5.81 -6.48 -0.09
N LYS A 51 -5.68 -7.20 1.04
CA LYS A 51 -5.02 -6.67 2.23
C LYS A 51 -3.49 -6.72 2.10
N VAL A 52 -2.95 -7.74 1.42
CA VAL A 52 -1.53 -7.79 1.05
C VAL A 52 -1.18 -6.63 0.13
N GLU A 53 -1.98 -6.38 -0.91
CA GLU A 53 -1.83 -5.25 -1.82
C GLU A 53 -1.79 -3.92 -1.06
N LYS A 54 -2.77 -3.66 -0.19
CA LYS A 54 -2.79 -2.45 0.65
C LYS A 54 -1.55 -2.27 1.51
N PHE A 55 -1.05 -3.35 2.13
CA PHE A 55 0.18 -3.27 2.94
C PHE A 55 1.41 -3.02 2.08
N LEU A 56 1.44 -3.56 0.86
CA LEU A 56 2.50 -3.26 -0.07
C LEU A 56 2.41 -1.81 -0.52
N ASP A 57 1.24 -1.28 -0.87
CA ASP A 57 1.04 0.15 -1.22
C ASP A 57 1.48 1.11 -0.12
N GLU A 58 1.24 0.78 1.15
CA GLU A 58 1.72 1.54 2.31
C GLU A 58 3.25 1.51 2.48
N GLY A 59 3.95 0.64 1.72
CA GLY A 59 5.40 0.49 1.77
C GLY A 59 5.88 -0.48 2.85
N HIS A 60 5.00 -1.32 3.37
CA HIS A 60 5.34 -2.36 4.34
C HIS A 60 5.77 -3.65 3.65
N LYS A 61 6.70 -4.38 4.28
CA LYS A 61 7.02 -5.75 3.85
C LYS A 61 5.96 -6.69 4.40
N VAL A 62 5.55 -7.69 3.62
CA VAL A 62 4.52 -8.64 4.04
C VAL A 62 5.11 -10.03 4.15
N LYS A 63 5.08 -10.60 5.35
CA LYS A 63 5.41 -12.00 5.61
C LYS A 63 4.13 -12.83 5.56
N ILE A 64 3.97 -13.58 4.48
CA ILE A 64 2.88 -14.54 4.32
C ILE A 64 3.29 -15.85 4.98
N THR A 65 2.45 -16.37 5.87
CA THR A 65 2.66 -17.66 6.55
C THR A 65 1.46 -18.56 6.32
N ILE A 66 1.68 -19.70 5.68
CA ILE A 66 0.70 -20.79 5.61
C ILE A 66 0.98 -21.75 6.76
N MET A 67 -0.04 -22.01 7.58
CA MET A 67 0.04 -23.02 8.64
C MET A 67 -0.59 -24.31 8.16
N PHE A 68 0.20 -25.37 8.04
CA PHE A 68 -0.29 -26.72 7.80
C PHE A 68 -0.76 -27.34 9.11
N ARG A 69 -1.93 -27.99 9.11
CA ARG A 69 -2.45 -28.65 10.30
C ARG A 69 -2.50 -30.16 10.11
N GLY A 70 -1.88 -30.89 11.05
CA GLY A 70 -1.94 -32.35 11.12
C GLY A 70 -1.30 -33.03 9.90
N ARG A 71 -2.11 -33.76 9.14
CA ARG A 71 -1.69 -34.57 7.97
C ARG A 71 -1.34 -33.75 6.73
N GLU A 72 -1.63 -32.44 6.75
CA GLU A 72 -1.39 -31.54 5.62
C GLU A 72 0.09 -31.14 5.47
N VAL A 73 0.94 -31.47 6.44
CA VAL A 73 2.41 -31.31 6.34
C VAL A 73 3.00 -32.13 5.19
N ALA A 74 2.36 -33.26 4.86
CA ALA A 74 2.78 -34.12 3.73
C ALA A 74 2.47 -33.51 2.36
N HIS A 75 1.67 -32.45 2.28
CA HIS A 75 1.28 -31.80 1.03
C HIS A 75 1.75 -30.34 0.97
N PRO A 76 3.08 -30.09 0.87
CA PRO A 76 3.61 -28.75 0.68
C PRO A 76 3.18 -28.14 -0.67
N GLU A 77 2.80 -28.97 -1.65
CA GLU A 77 2.34 -28.55 -2.98
C GLU A 77 1.10 -27.65 -2.92
N LEU A 78 0.16 -27.93 -2.01
CA LEU A 78 -1.05 -27.12 -1.84
C LEU A 78 -0.71 -25.72 -1.33
N GLY A 79 0.27 -25.62 -0.42
CA GLY A 79 0.76 -24.33 0.07
C GLY A 79 1.49 -23.55 -1.02
N LYS A 80 2.36 -24.22 -1.78
CA LYS A 80 3.08 -23.60 -2.91
C LYS A 80 2.11 -23.02 -3.93
N LYS A 81 1.11 -23.80 -4.37
CA LYS A 81 0.12 -23.36 -5.35
C LYS A 81 -0.66 -22.12 -4.91
N ILE A 82 -0.95 -21.98 -3.61
CA ILE A 82 -1.61 -20.79 -3.07
C ILE A 82 -0.64 -19.60 -3.08
N LEU A 83 0.61 -19.80 -2.67
CA LEU A 83 1.62 -18.75 -2.67
C LEU A 83 1.96 -18.27 -4.08
N ASP A 84 2.04 -19.17 -5.04
CA ASP A 84 2.28 -18.85 -6.45
C ASP A 84 1.14 -18.00 -7.01
N ARG A 85 -0.13 -18.35 -6.71
CA ARG A 85 -1.29 -17.51 -7.07
C ARG A 85 -1.25 -16.12 -6.44
N VAL A 86 -0.88 -16.02 -5.16
CA VAL A 86 -0.73 -14.70 -4.52
C VAL A 86 0.43 -13.93 -5.15
N ALA A 87 1.53 -14.59 -5.52
CA ALA A 87 2.65 -13.97 -6.19
C ALA A 87 2.27 -13.41 -7.57
N GLU A 88 1.45 -14.14 -8.34
CA GLU A 88 0.91 -13.71 -9.63
C GLU A 88 -0.01 -12.49 -9.48
N GLU A 89 -0.96 -12.53 -8.54
CA GLU A 89 -1.88 -11.40 -8.31
C GLU A 89 -1.12 -10.15 -7.85
N VAL A 90 -0.11 -10.32 -6.99
CA VAL A 90 0.64 -9.21 -6.36
C VAL A 90 1.84 -8.74 -7.21
N ALA A 91 2.11 -9.35 -8.36
CA ALA A 91 3.25 -9.04 -9.23
C ALA A 91 3.27 -7.57 -9.72
N HIS A 92 2.13 -6.87 -9.69
CA HIS A 92 2.01 -5.48 -10.11
C HIS A 92 2.43 -4.47 -9.03
N THR A 93 2.33 -4.82 -7.74
CA THR A 93 2.56 -3.92 -6.59
C THR A 93 3.83 -4.27 -5.81
N GLY A 94 4.33 -5.50 -5.92
CA GLY A 94 5.47 -5.94 -5.16
C GLY A 94 6.26 -7.08 -5.79
N ARG A 95 7.46 -7.27 -5.24
CA ARG A 95 8.41 -8.29 -5.65
C ARG A 95 8.62 -9.31 -4.54
N VAL A 96 8.77 -10.58 -4.94
CA VAL A 96 9.13 -11.66 -4.01
C VAL A 96 10.59 -11.51 -3.58
N GLU A 97 10.82 -11.29 -2.28
CA GLU A 97 12.17 -11.21 -1.69
C GLU A 97 12.64 -12.59 -1.23
N VAL A 98 11.73 -13.36 -0.62
CA VAL A 98 11.99 -14.72 -0.16
C VAL A 98 10.96 -15.65 -0.79
N TYR A 99 11.46 -16.56 -1.63
CA TYR A 99 10.66 -17.61 -2.24
C TYR A 99 10.02 -18.55 -1.19
N PRO A 100 8.91 -19.23 -1.52
CA PRO A 100 8.22 -20.15 -0.63
C PRO A 100 9.17 -21.19 -0.02
N LYS A 101 9.42 -21.07 1.29
CA LYS A 101 10.26 -22.01 2.04
C LYS A 101 9.52 -22.56 3.25
N LEU A 102 9.79 -23.81 3.57
CA LEU A 102 9.28 -24.44 4.78
C LEU A 102 10.09 -23.92 5.97
N ASP A 103 9.43 -23.19 6.87
CA ASP A 103 10.00 -22.69 8.12
C ASP A 103 9.54 -23.62 9.25
N GLY A 104 10.28 -24.72 9.42
CA GLY A 104 9.97 -25.79 10.37
C GLY A 104 8.96 -26.83 9.85
N PRO A 105 8.44 -27.71 10.72
CA PRO A 105 7.65 -28.86 10.31
C PRO A 105 6.20 -28.53 9.92
N ARG A 106 5.73 -27.30 10.12
CA ARG A 106 4.31 -26.95 10.00
C ARG A 106 4.01 -25.65 9.27
N ASN A 107 5.01 -24.82 8.97
CA ASN A 107 4.78 -23.52 8.41
C ASN A 107 5.52 -23.39 7.08
N MET A 108 4.89 -22.78 6.08
CA MET A 108 5.56 -22.29 4.88
C MET A 108 5.47 -20.78 4.87
N ILE A 109 6.60 -20.13 4.64
CA ILE A 109 6.69 -18.68 4.63
C ILE A 109 7.14 -18.17 3.26
N MET A 110 6.62 -17.00 2.92
CA MET A 110 7.02 -16.21 1.76
C MET A 110 7.07 -14.75 2.20
N VAL A 111 8.07 -14.00 1.74
CA VAL A 111 8.18 -12.57 2.06
C VAL A 111 8.10 -11.77 0.78
N LEU A 112 7.14 -10.84 0.74
CA LEU A 112 6.97 -9.88 -0.34
C LEU A 112 7.49 -8.52 0.12
N ALA A 113 8.26 -7.90 -0.78
CA ALA A 113 8.76 -6.55 -0.63
C ALA A 113 8.00 -5.61 -1.57
N PRO A 114 7.69 -4.39 -1.13
CA PRO A 114 7.11 -3.39 -2.01
C PRO A 114 8.12 -2.96 -3.08
N ASP A 115 7.66 -2.83 -4.33
CA ASP A 115 8.50 -2.27 -5.38
C ASP A 115 8.61 -0.76 -5.23
N LYS A 116 9.75 -0.32 -4.66
CA LYS A 116 10.05 1.10 -4.40
C LYS A 116 9.95 1.99 -5.64
N LYS A 117 10.12 1.42 -6.85
CA LYS A 117 9.95 2.14 -8.13
C LYS A 117 8.48 2.39 -8.46
N ALA A 118 7.61 1.39 -8.32
CA ALA A 118 6.17 1.52 -8.54
C ALA A 118 5.52 2.51 -7.56
N GLN A 119 5.98 2.52 -6.30
CA GLN A 119 5.51 3.48 -5.30
C GLN A 119 5.97 4.91 -5.56
N ALA A 120 7.19 5.10 -6.06
CA ALA A 120 7.68 6.42 -6.41
C ALA A 120 6.85 7.03 -7.55
N GLU A 121 6.40 6.22 -8.52
CA GLU A 121 5.55 6.66 -9.63
C GLU A 121 4.09 6.88 -9.20
N ALA A 122 3.51 6.00 -8.38
CA ALA A 122 2.15 6.17 -7.84
C ALA A 122 2.03 7.43 -6.97
N LYS A 123 3.06 7.71 -6.15
CA LYS A 123 3.14 8.91 -5.31
C LYS A 123 3.40 10.19 -6.11
N LYS A 124 3.97 10.07 -7.32
CA LYS A 124 4.14 11.18 -8.27
C LYS A 124 2.83 11.50 -9.00
N ARG A 125 2.03 10.48 -9.34
CA ARG A 125 0.71 10.65 -9.97
C ARG A 125 -0.30 11.27 -9.01
N SER A 126 -0.30 10.89 -7.74
CA SER A 126 -1.19 11.48 -6.73
C SER A 126 -0.78 12.88 -6.25
N GLN A 127 0.45 13.33 -6.54
CA GLN A 127 0.91 14.69 -6.26
C GLN A 127 0.82 15.63 -7.47
N ALA A 128 0.37 15.13 -8.63
CA ALA A 128 0.25 15.91 -9.86
C ALA A 128 -1.16 16.51 -10.10
N GLU A 129 -2.09 16.38 -9.15
CA GLU A 129 -3.37 17.10 -9.19
C GLU A 129 -3.55 17.99 -7.95
N PRO A 130 -3.33 19.30 -8.07
CA PRO A 130 -4.13 20.34 -7.43
C PRO A 130 -4.90 21.09 -8.54
N ALA A 131 -6.14 21.55 -8.42
CA ALA A 131 -6.89 22.01 -7.26
C ALA A 131 -8.41 22.09 -7.63
N PRO A 132 -9.29 22.47 -6.68
CA PRO A 132 -10.71 22.15 -6.63
C PRO A 132 -11.62 23.27 -7.14
N ASP A 133 -12.87 22.92 -7.45
CA ASP A 133 -13.99 23.87 -7.36
C ASP A 133 -15.12 23.19 -6.57
N GLY A 134 -15.51 23.83 -5.47
CA GLY A 134 -16.58 23.38 -4.60
C GLY A 134 -17.49 24.54 -4.29
N ALA A 135 -18.74 24.46 -4.75
CA ALA A 135 -19.90 25.09 -4.11
C ALA A 135 -21.20 24.49 -4.69
N ALA A 136 -21.95 23.78 -3.87
CA ALA A 136 -23.40 23.54 -4.00
C ALA A 136 -24.07 24.15 -2.74
N PRO A 137 -25.40 24.36 -2.62
CA PRO A 137 -26.53 24.02 -3.51
C PRO A 137 -27.63 25.14 -3.62
N THR A 138 -28.70 24.92 -4.43
CA THR A 138 -30.15 25.14 -4.17
C THR A 138 -30.94 25.59 -5.42
N GLU A 139 -31.86 24.73 -5.91
CA GLU A 139 -33.10 25.10 -6.63
C GLU A 139 -34.09 25.82 -5.65
N PRO A 140 -35.21 26.48 -6.07
CA PRO A 140 -35.91 26.46 -7.37
C PRO A 140 -36.40 27.85 -7.88
N THR A 141 -37.10 27.86 -9.04
CA THR A 141 -38.26 28.71 -9.41
C THR A 141 -38.12 29.39 -10.77
N ALA A 142 -38.86 28.83 -11.75
CA ALA A 142 -39.28 29.50 -13.00
C ALA A 142 -40.23 30.69 -12.66
N PRO A 143 -40.34 31.75 -13.50
CA PRO A 143 -40.95 31.60 -14.82
C PRO A 143 -40.35 32.49 -15.95
N GLU A 144 -40.63 32.08 -17.19
CA GLU A 144 -40.85 32.91 -18.39
C GLU A 144 -41.68 34.19 -18.12
N PRO A 145 -41.80 35.20 -19.02
CA PRO A 145 -41.48 35.19 -20.47
C PRO A 145 -40.83 36.50 -21.00
N ALA A 146 -40.41 36.50 -22.28
CA ALA A 146 -40.76 37.52 -23.29
C ALA A 146 -39.80 37.55 -24.49
N ALA A 147 -40.39 37.46 -25.69
CA ALA A 147 -40.04 38.17 -26.92
C ALA A 147 -38.68 37.85 -27.61
N GLU A 148 -38.55 37.73 -28.93
CA GLU A 148 -39.44 37.93 -30.07
C GLU A 148 -38.67 37.57 -31.37
N ALA A 149 -39.41 37.03 -32.34
CA ALA A 149 -39.33 37.14 -33.80
C ALA A 149 -38.32 36.38 -34.70
N ALA A 150 -38.91 36.11 -35.88
CA ALA A 150 -38.42 35.87 -37.24
C ALA A 150 -38.21 34.39 -37.62
N ASP A 151 -39.16 33.79 -38.37
CA ASP A 151 -39.24 33.77 -39.86
C ASP A 151 -38.15 32.82 -40.42
N THR A 152 -38.43 31.72 -41.14
CA THR A 152 -38.96 31.65 -42.51
C THR A 152 -39.24 30.17 -42.92
N ASP A 153 -40.29 29.95 -43.72
CA ASP A 153 -40.45 29.01 -44.86
C ASP A 153 -40.39 27.46 -44.72
N ALA A 154 -41.56 26.81 -44.90
CA ALA A 154 -41.89 25.71 -45.84
C ALA A 154 -42.95 24.72 -45.30
#